data_AF-A0A1W9TNC0-F1
#
_entry.id   AF-A0A1W9TNC0-F1
#
_cell.length_a   1.000
_cell.length_b   1.000
_cell.length_c   1.000
_cell.angle_alpha   90.00
_cell.angle_beta   90.00
_cell.angle_gamma   90.00
#
_symmetry.space_group_name_H-M   'P 1'
#
loop_
_entity.id
_entity.type
_entity.pdbx_description
1 polymer ?
#
loop_
_entity_poly.entity_id
_entity_poly.type
_entity_poly.pdbx_seq_one_letter_code
_entity_poly.pdbx_strand_id
1 'polypeptide(L)'
;MKVDRNILKRIKPFYILFALTICMIILVIIINYNADYNFDLEYIKTLPWNKRSTYIKQKEYLSKLKNKENYTDEDLILFNQLISISKVLEDTDTMKYVQKLKYEYLLSSIKNIINSEDFENLIVSDVFKTKLGLYLLYGEDKLLVGLMKNSTSKERLQILYLLKIFYPDKVKNYEKFYTKEEIENIDLIIEYINLKGE
;
A
#
# COMPACT_ATOMS: atom_id res chain seq x y z
N MET A 1 -17.71 -43.48 47.28
CA MET A 1 -17.18 -43.84 45.94
C MET A 1 -15.80 -43.17 45.80
N LYS A 2 -14.73 -43.88 46.18
CA LYS A 2 -13.35 -43.34 46.16
C LYS A 2 -12.84 -43.41 44.73
N VAL A 3 -12.70 -42.27 44.07
CA VAL A 3 -11.99 -42.18 42.80
C VAL A 3 -10.52 -42.48 43.08
N ASP A 4 -10.04 -43.60 42.56
CA ASP A 4 -8.68 -44.09 42.76
C ASP A 4 -7.66 -43.09 42.20
N ARG A 5 -6.92 -42.42 43.09
CA ARG A 5 -5.87 -41.43 42.74
C ARG A 5 -4.64 -42.05 42.06
N ASN A 6 -4.65 -43.37 41.80
CA ASN A 6 -3.54 -44.11 41.20
C ASN A 6 -3.59 -44.17 39.67
N ILE A 7 -4.67 -43.72 39.02
CA ILE A 7 -4.76 -43.68 37.55
C ILE A 7 -3.82 -42.60 36.98
N LEU A 8 -3.60 -41.50 37.70
CA LEU A 8 -2.74 -40.40 37.25
C LEU A 8 -1.23 -40.74 37.22
N LYS A 9 -0.76 -41.73 37.98
CA LYS A 9 0.70 -42.04 38.06
C LYS A 9 1.20 -42.99 36.96
N ARG A 10 0.33 -43.49 36.08
CA ARG A 10 0.67 -44.48 35.05
C ARG A 10 0.64 -43.98 33.61
N ILE A 11 0.24 -42.73 33.39
CA ILE A 11 0.29 -42.16 32.05
C ILE A 11 1.72 -41.64 31.85
N LYS A 12 2.56 -42.46 31.22
CA LYS A 12 3.90 -42.01 30.80
C LYS A 12 3.74 -40.71 29.98
N PRO A 13 4.61 -39.71 30.16
CA PRO A 13 4.49 -38.41 29.47
C PRO A 13 4.34 -38.55 27.94
N PHE A 14 4.88 -39.64 27.38
CA PHE A 14 4.68 -40.05 25.99
C PHE A 14 3.20 -40.20 25.57
N TYR A 15 2.36 -40.85 26.38
CA TYR A 15 0.94 -41.04 26.05
C TYR A 15 0.14 -39.73 26.12
N ILE A 16 0.52 -38.83 27.03
CA ILE A 16 -0.05 -37.47 27.10
C ILE A 16 0.32 -36.71 25.82
N LEU A 17 1.59 -36.73 25.44
CA LEU A 17 2.08 -36.06 24.22
C LEU A 17 1.40 -36.62 22.97
N PHE A 18 1.25 -37.94 22.89
CA PHE A 18 0.59 -38.62 21.77
C PHE A 18 -0.88 -38.23 21.67
N ALA A 19 -1.63 -38.28 22.78
CA ALA A 19 -3.03 -37.88 22.82
C ALA A 19 -3.20 -36.40 22.45
N LEU A 20 -2.32 -35.52 22.95
CA LEU A 20 -2.33 -34.09 22.64
C LEU A 20 -2.03 -33.82 21.16
N THR A 21 -1.11 -34.58 20.56
CA THR A 21 -0.81 -34.50 19.13
C THR A 21 -1.99 -34.95 18.28
N ILE A 22 -2.64 -36.07 18.62
CA ILE A 22 -3.86 -36.55 17.96
C ILE A 22 -4.96 -35.49 18.07
N CYS A 23 -5.14 -34.90 19.25
CA CYS A 23 -6.14 -33.85 19.48
C CYS A 23 -5.87 -32.62 18.61
N MET A 24 -4.61 -32.17 18.52
CA MET A 24 -4.22 -31.06 17.65
C MET A 24 -4.45 -31.38 16.16
N ILE A 25 -4.15 -32.60 15.71
CA ILE A 25 -4.41 -33.04 14.32
C ILE A 25 -5.92 -32.98 14.04
N ILE A 26 -6.75 -33.54 14.93
CA ILE A 26 -8.21 -33.53 14.78
C ILE A 26 -8.74 -32.09 14.75
N LEU A 27 -8.24 -31.23 15.63
CA LEU A 27 -8.66 -29.83 15.72
C LEU A 27 -8.31 -29.07 14.43
N VAL A 28 -7.11 -29.30 13.88
CA VAL A 28 -6.70 -28.75 12.56
C VAL A 28 -7.60 -29.27 11.43
N ILE A 29 -7.99 -30.55 11.44
CA ILE A 29 -8.89 -31.12 10.43
C ILE A 29 -10.27 -30.45 10.52
N ILE A 30 -10.83 -30.30 11.73
CA ILE A 30 -12.16 -29.69 11.93
C ILE A 30 -12.16 -28.23 11.48
N ILE A 31 -11.14 -27.44 11.86
CA ILE A 31 -11.03 -26.04 11.44
C ILE A 31 -10.94 -25.95 9.91
N ASN A 32 -10.13 -26.79 9.26
CA ASN A 32 -10.00 -26.79 7.81
C ASN A 32 -11.26 -27.27 7.09
N TYR A 33 -12.00 -28.24 7.65
CA TYR A 33 -13.22 -28.77 7.05
C TYR A 33 -14.36 -27.75 7.05
N ASN A 34 -14.48 -26.95 8.11
CA ASN A 34 -15.51 -25.92 8.22
C ASN A 34 -15.17 -24.63 7.48
N ALA A 35 -13.96 -24.53 6.93
CA ALA A 35 -13.57 -23.36 6.17
C ALA A 35 -14.04 -23.52 4.73
N ASP A 36 -15.03 -22.70 4.36
CA ASP A 36 -15.74 -22.74 3.09
C ASP A 36 -14.85 -22.17 1.97
N TYR A 37 -13.83 -22.93 1.61
CA TYR A 37 -12.86 -22.53 0.61
C TYR A 37 -13.22 -23.10 -0.76
N ASN A 38 -13.51 -22.21 -1.70
CA ASN A 38 -13.66 -22.59 -3.09
C ASN A 38 -12.27 -22.74 -3.73
N PHE A 39 -11.61 -23.88 -3.46
CA PHE A 39 -10.29 -24.22 -4.01
C PHE A 39 -10.40 -25.13 -5.23
N ASP A 40 -9.59 -24.85 -6.25
CA ASP A 40 -9.32 -25.82 -7.31
C ASP A 40 -8.35 -26.90 -6.79
N LEU A 41 -8.92 -28.02 -6.36
CA LEU A 41 -8.19 -29.19 -5.84
C LEU A 41 -7.30 -29.85 -6.89
N GLU A 42 -7.62 -29.71 -8.18
CA GLU A 42 -6.80 -30.29 -9.25
C GLU A 42 -5.55 -29.45 -9.46
N TYR A 43 -5.68 -28.12 -9.46
CA TYR A 43 -4.53 -27.22 -9.54
C TYR A 43 -3.57 -27.35 -8.34
N ILE A 44 -4.09 -27.53 -7.12
CA ILE A 44 -3.22 -27.72 -5.93
C ILE A 44 -2.34 -28.98 -6.07
N LYS A 45 -2.86 -30.03 -6.71
CA LYS A 45 -2.12 -31.29 -6.91
C LYS A 45 -0.96 -31.14 -7.90
N THR A 46 -1.05 -30.22 -8.86
CA THR A 46 0.04 -29.97 -9.81
C THR A 46 1.19 -29.15 -9.19
N LEU A 47 0.91 -28.40 -8.12
CA LEU A 47 1.93 -27.62 -7.42
C LEU A 47 2.89 -28.50 -6.61
N PRO A 48 4.20 -28.14 -6.56
CA PRO A 48 5.17 -28.72 -5.63
C PRO A 48 4.70 -28.63 -4.18
N TRP A 49 5.00 -29.65 -3.36
CA TRP A 49 4.50 -29.73 -1.98
C TRP A 49 4.83 -28.48 -1.14
N ASN A 50 6.03 -27.92 -1.33
CA ASN A 50 6.48 -26.69 -0.66
C ASN A 50 5.72 -25.42 -1.11
N LYS A 51 5.07 -25.43 -2.27
CA LYS A 51 4.26 -24.30 -2.78
C LYS A 51 2.76 -24.44 -2.43
N ARG A 52 2.27 -25.64 -2.09
CA ARG A 52 0.84 -25.88 -1.79
C ARG A 52 0.30 -25.07 -0.61
N SER A 53 0.99 -25.09 0.53
CA SER A 53 0.59 -24.30 1.71
C SER A 53 0.60 -22.79 1.42
N THR A 54 1.60 -22.34 0.67
CA THR A 54 1.74 -20.94 0.23
C THR A 54 0.59 -20.51 -0.68
N TYR A 55 0.17 -21.37 -1.60
CA TYR A 55 -0.98 -21.13 -2.48
C TYR A 55 -2.31 -21.09 -1.71
N ILE A 56 -2.51 -21.99 -0.74
CA ILE A 56 -3.69 -21.97 0.14
C ILE A 56 -3.78 -20.62 0.87
N LYS A 57 -2.67 -20.16 1.46
CA LYS A 57 -2.60 -18.84 2.11
C LYS A 57 -2.89 -17.68 1.15
N GLN A 58 -2.38 -17.75 -0.09
CA GLN A 58 -2.67 -16.74 -1.10
C GLN A 58 -4.18 -16.59 -1.34
N LYS A 59 -4.88 -17.72 -1.49
CA LYS A 59 -6.32 -17.74 -1.73
C LYS A 59 -7.13 -17.29 -0.51
N GLU A 60 -6.71 -17.67 0.70
CA GLU A 60 -7.31 -17.18 1.95
C GLU A 60 -7.19 -15.65 2.08
N TYR A 61 -6.03 -15.08 1.76
CA TYR A 61 -5.85 -13.63 1.81
C TYR A 61 -6.64 -12.92 0.70
N LEU A 62 -6.68 -13.49 -0.50
CA LEU A 62 -7.52 -12.97 -1.58
C LEU A 62 -9.00 -12.98 -1.22
N SER A 63 -9.51 -14.02 -0.55
CA SER A 63 -10.91 -14.06 -0.14
C SER A 63 -11.27 -13.00 0.90
N LYS A 64 -10.33 -12.61 1.77
CA LYS A 64 -10.53 -11.51 2.74
C LYS A 64 -10.62 -10.13 2.08
N LEU A 65 -9.96 -9.96 0.93
CA LEU A 65 -9.98 -8.72 0.15
C LEU A 65 -11.12 -8.68 -0.87
N LYS A 66 -11.61 -9.86 -1.28
CA LYS A 66 -12.71 -9.99 -2.24
C LYS A 66 -13.98 -9.46 -1.59
N ASN A 67 -14.65 -8.53 -2.26
CA ASN A 67 -15.89 -7.86 -1.83
C ASN A 67 -15.73 -6.80 -0.74
N LYS A 68 -14.50 -6.37 -0.39
CA LYS A 68 -14.34 -5.17 0.41
C LYS A 68 -14.61 -3.93 -0.43
N GLU A 69 -15.51 -3.06 0.05
CA GLU A 69 -15.76 -1.75 -0.56
C GLU A 69 -14.69 -0.73 -0.18
N ASN A 70 -14.14 -0.82 1.03
CA ASN A 70 -13.09 0.06 1.54
C ASN A 70 -11.98 -0.75 2.20
N TYR A 71 -10.74 -0.27 2.07
CA TYR A 71 -9.55 -0.87 2.65
C TYR A 71 -9.06 -0.07 3.86
N THR A 72 -8.38 -0.76 4.78
CA THR A 72 -7.78 -0.18 5.99
C THR A 72 -6.28 -0.41 6.05
N ASP A 73 -5.59 0.15 7.06
CA ASP A 73 -4.16 -0.07 7.25
C ASP A 73 -3.81 -1.55 7.50
N GLU A 74 -4.73 -2.33 8.07
CA GLU A 74 -4.57 -3.78 8.22
C GLU A 74 -4.54 -4.48 6.85
N ASP A 75 -5.30 -3.97 5.87
CA ASP A 75 -5.29 -4.50 4.50
C ASP A 75 -3.97 -4.20 3.78
N LEU A 76 -3.26 -3.12 4.14
CA LEU A 76 -1.92 -2.83 3.60
C LEU A 76 -0.91 -3.94 3.97
N ILE A 77 -1.02 -4.49 5.17
CA ILE A 77 -0.21 -5.64 5.60
C ILE A 77 -0.55 -6.85 4.73
N LEU A 78 -1.84 -7.11 4.52
CA LEU A 78 -2.30 -8.20 3.65
C LEU A 78 -1.82 -8.04 2.21
N PHE A 79 -1.84 -6.82 1.65
CA PHE A 79 -1.32 -6.55 0.31
C PHE A 79 0.18 -6.90 0.21
N ASN A 80 0.98 -6.49 1.19
CA ASN A 80 2.42 -6.79 1.19
C ASN A 80 2.71 -8.29 1.31
N GLN A 81 1.94 -8.99 2.14
CA GLN A 81 2.04 -10.45 2.28
C GLN A 81 1.65 -11.15 0.98
N LEU A 82 0.57 -10.73 0.34
CA LEU A 82 0.12 -11.29 -0.94
C LEU A 82 1.11 -11.04 -2.07
N ILE A 83 1.74 -9.85 -2.15
CA ILE A 83 2.80 -9.58 -3.12
C ILE A 83 3.98 -10.53 -2.89
N SER A 84 4.39 -10.72 -1.63
CA SER A 84 5.49 -11.60 -1.27
C SER A 84 5.19 -13.06 -1.62
N ILE A 85 3.98 -13.52 -1.30
CA ILE A 85 3.48 -14.86 -1.62
C ILE A 85 3.43 -15.07 -3.14
N SER A 86 2.88 -14.10 -3.88
CA SER A 86 2.75 -14.19 -5.33
C SER A 86 4.11 -14.23 -6.02
N LYS A 87 5.12 -13.54 -5.47
CA LYS A 87 6.51 -13.62 -5.95
C LYS A 87 7.12 -15.02 -5.77
N VAL A 88 6.86 -15.67 -4.63
CA VAL A 88 7.33 -17.05 -4.37
C VAL A 88 6.62 -18.07 -5.25
N LEU A 89 5.34 -17.84 -5.54
CA LEU A 89 4.53 -18.69 -6.41
C LEU A 89 4.74 -18.40 -7.90
N GLU A 90 5.44 -17.32 -8.24
CA GLU A 90 5.57 -16.80 -9.61
C GLU A 90 4.21 -16.48 -10.25
N ASP A 91 3.21 -16.14 -9.43
CA ASP A 91 1.87 -15.75 -9.86
C ASP A 91 1.84 -14.26 -10.20
N THR A 92 2.13 -13.95 -11.46
CA THR A 92 2.21 -12.57 -11.95
C THR A 92 0.87 -11.85 -11.95
N ASP A 93 -0.23 -12.58 -12.15
CA ASP A 93 -1.56 -11.98 -12.29
C ASP A 93 -2.10 -11.55 -10.93
N THR A 94 -1.98 -12.41 -9.92
CA THR A 94 -2.30 -12.03 -8.55
C THR A 94 -1.39 -10.91 -8.06
N MET A 95 -0.10 -10.95 -8.40
CA MET A 95 0.83 -9.88 -8.02
C MET A 95 0.41 -8.52 -8.58
N LYS A 96 0.08 -8.45 -9.88
CA LYS A 96 -0.41 -7.21 -10.53
C LYS A 96 -1.71 -6.72 -9.92
N TYR A 97 -2.66 -7.63 -9.68
CA TYR A 97 -3.93 -7.30 -9.04
C TYR A 97 -3.73 -6.65 -7.67
N VAL A 98 -2.91 -7.26 -6.80
CA VAL A 98 -2.67 -6.77 -5.45
C VAL A 98 -1.86 -5.46 -5.45
N GLN A 99 -0.92 -5.30 -6.38
CA GLN A 99 -0.21 -4.03 -6.56
C GLN A 99 -1.17 -2.89 -6.93
N LYS A 100 -2.14 -3.16 -7.81
CA LYS A 100 -3.18 -2.18 -8.17
C LYS A 100 -4.00 -1.77 -6.95
N LEU A 101 -4.49 -2.74 -6.17
CA LEU A 101 -5.25 -2.46 -4.94
C LEU A 101 -4.44 -1.63 -3.93
N LYS A 102 -3.17 -1.99 -3.72
CA LYS A 102 -2.27 -1.25 -2.85
C LYS A 102 -2.09 0.20 -3.32
N TYR A 103 -1.93 0.40 -4.62
CA TYR A 103 -1.80 1.74 -5.19
C TYR A 103 -3.08 2.57 -4.98
N GLU A 104 -4.24 2.00 -5.30
CA GLU A 104 -5.55 2.65 -5.10
C GLU A 104 -5.78 3.04 -3.64
N TYR A 105 -5.45 2.14 -2.69
CA TYR A 105 -5.53 2.43 -1.27
C TYR A 105 -4.64 3.59 -0.86
N LEU A 106 -3.35 3.54 -1.20
CA LEU A 106 -2.39 4.59 -0.82
C LEU A 106 -2.79 5.94 -1.40
N LEU A 107 -3.29 5.97 -2.63
CA LEU A 107 -3.75 7.20 -3.27
C LEU A 107 -5.00 7.76 -2.57
N SER A 108 -5.93 6.90 -2.16
CA SER A 108 -7.09 7.30 -1.36
C SER A 108 -6.68 7.83 0.02
N SER A 109 -5.72 7.19 0.68
CA SER A 109 -5.23 7.64 1.99
C SER A 109 -4.55 9.00 1.90
N ILE A 110 -3.75 9.23 0.85
CA ILE A 110 -3.15 10.55 0.58
C ILE A 110 -4.26 11.59 0.35
N LYS A 111 -5.28 11.28 -0.45
CA LYS A 111 -6.41 12.19 -0.67
C LYS A 111 -7.12 12.55 0.64
N ASN A 112 -7.32 11.59 1.53
CA ASN A 112 -7.96 11.85 2.82
C ASN A 112 -7.09 12.74 3.71
N ILE A 113 -5.77 12.53 3.71
CA ILE A 113 -4.81 13.38 4.43
C ILE A 113 -4.82 14.80 3.87
N ILE A 114 -4.82 14.99 2.54
CA ILE A 114 -4.85 16.32 1.92
C ILE A 114 -6.12 17.11 2.31
N ASN A 115 -7.23 16.41 2.54
CA ASN A 115 -8.50 17.02 2.91
C ASN A 115 -8.69 17.19 4.43
N SER A 116 -7.74 16.76 5.27
CA SER A 116 -7.83 16.93 6.73
C SER A 116 -7.28 18.29 7.18
N GLU A 117 -7.77 18.79 8.32
CA GLU A 117 -7.27 20.03 8.94
C GLU A 117 -5.79 19.92 9.35
N ASP A 118 -5.31 18.69 9.60
CA ASP A 118 -3.91 18.41 9.93
C ASP A 118 -2.95 18.53 8.74
N PHE A 119 -3.46 18.65 7.52
CA PHE A 119 -2.64 18.78 6.32
C PHE A 119 -1.76 20.03 6.34
N GLU A 120 -2.28 21.15 6.86
CA GLU A 120 -1.50 22.39 6.96
C GLU A 120 -0.28 22.21 7.87
N ASN A 121 -0.40 21.42 8.95
CA ASN A 121 0.71 21.09 9.84
C ASN A 121 1.76 20.20 9.16
N LEU A 122 1.33 19.31 8.26
CA LEU A 122 2.20 18.42 7.49
C LEU A 122 2.97 19.18 6.38
N ILE A 123 2.32 20.17 5.74
CA ILE A 123 2.99 21.11 4.82
C ILE A 123 4.03 21.96 5.54
N VAL A 124 3.93 22.22 6.84
CA VAL A 124 4.95 23.03 7.51
C VAL A 124 6.24 22.23 7.79
N SER A 125 6.15 20.92 8.03
CA SER A 125 7.28 20.10 8.52
C SER A 125 8.08 19.35 7.45
N ASP A 126 7.51 19.06 6.27
CA ASP A 126 8.15 18.19 5.28
C ASP A 126 9.19 18.86 4.37
N VAL A 127 10.08 18.05 3.77
CA VAL A 127 11.05 18.47 2.76
C VAL A 127 10.32 18.89 1.46
N PHE A 128 10.68 20.03 0.86
CA PHE A 128 10.06 20.58 -0.35
C PHE A 128 9.86 19.59 -1.51
N LYS A 129 10.78 18.64 -1.70
CA LYS A 129 10.66 17.60 -2.74
C LYS A 129 9.45 16.69 -2.51
N THR A 130 9.16 16.33 -1.26
CA THR A 130 8.01 15.50 -0.90
C THR A 130 6.71 16.24 -1.18
N LYS A 131 6.65 17.50 -0.75
CA LYS A 131 5.54 18.43 -1.00
C LYS A 131 5.20 18.55 -2.48
N LEU A 132 6.21 18.82 -3.30
CA LEU A 132 6.08 18.96 -4.73
C LEU A 132 5.71 17.62 -5.41
N GLY A 133 6.25 16.50 -4.93
CA GLY A 133 5.87 15.17 -5.39
C GLY A 133 4.38 14.88 -5.17
N LEU A 134 3.85 15.25 -3.99
CA LEU A 134 2.42 15.12 -3.69
C LEU A 134 1.56 15.98 -4.64
N TYR A 135 1.99 17.21 -4.96
CA TYR A 135 1.31 18.03 -5.98
C TYR A 135 1.28 17.33 -7.34
N LEU A 136 2.43 16.88 -7.84
CA LEU A 136 2.54 16.27 -9.17
C LEU A 136 1.71 14.99 -9.30
N LEU A 137 1.52 14.26 -8.21
CA LEU A 137 0.72 13.04 -8.19
C LEU A 137 -0.80 13.31 -8.16
N TYR A 138 -1.23 14.38 -7.48
CA TYR A 138 -2.65 14.57 -7.18
C TYR A 138 -3.29 15.75 -7.94
N GLY A 139 -2.50 16.74 -8.35
CA GLY A 139 -2.96 17.84 -9.21
C GLY A 139 -3.91 18.85 -8.55
N GLU A 140 -4.08 18.80 -7.22
CA GLU A 140 -4.95 19.71 -6.48
C GLU A 140 -4.38 21.13 -6.35
N ASP A 141 -5.23 22.10 -6.70
CA ASP A 141 -4.85 23.52 -6.69
C ASP A 141 -4.70 24.06 -5.26
N LYS A 142 -5.47 23.54 -4.29
CA LYS A 142 -5.35 23.91 -2.87
C LYS A 142 -3.96 23.60 -2.31
N LEU A 143 -3.43 22.43 -2.66
CA LEU A 143 -2.11 21.97 -2.23
C LEU A 143 -1.04 22.90 -2.80
N LEU A 144 -1.10 23.19 -4.10
CA LEU A 144 -0.17 24.10 -4.76
C LEU A 144 -0.15 25.49 -4.12
N VAL A 145 -1.32 26.05 -3.79
CA VAL A 145 -1.42 27.35 -3.09
C VAL A 145 -0.78 27.29 -1.71
N GLY A 146 -1.04 26.23 -0.93
CA GLY A 146 -0.41 26.02 0.37
C GLY A 146 1.12 25.93 0.26
N LEU A 147 1.63 25.24 -0.76
CA LEU A 147 3.06 25.17 -1.05
C LEU A 147 3.64 26.54 -1.36
N MET A 148 3.04 27.30 -2.27
CA MET A 148 3.55 28.62 -2.66
C MET A 148 3.60 29.59 -1.48
N LYS A 149 2.62 29.56 -0.58
CA LYS A 149 2.58 30.43 0.61
C LYS A 149 3.67 30.12 1.62
N ASN A 150 3.99 28.85 1.80
CA ASN A 150 4.91 28.37 2.83
C ASN A 150 6.32 28.05 2.30
N SER A 151 6.57 28.29 1.01
CA SER A 151 7.85 28.02 0.36
C SER A 151 8.78 29.24 0.39
N THR A 152 10.08 28.97 0.41
CA THR A 152 11.11 29.99 0.17
C THR A 152 11.03 30.54 -1.26
N SER A 153 11.64 31.70 -1.52
CA SER A 153 11.66 32.28 -2.87
C SER A 153 12.22 31.31 -3.93
N LYS A 154 13.32 30.61 -3.59
CA LYS A 154 13.95 29.61 -4.47
C LYS A 154 13.01 28.45 -4.80
N GLU A 155 12.25 27.98 -3.82
CA GLU A 155 11.30 26.88 -3.98
C GLU A 155 10.08 27.30 -4.82
N ARG A 156 9.57 28.53 -4.61
CA ARG A 156 8.51 29.08 -5.48
C ARG A 156 8.95 29.16 -6.93
N LEU A 157 10.18 29.59 -7.21
CA LEU A 157 10.73 29.61 -8.56
C LEU A 157 10.82 28.22 -9.19
N GLN A 158 11.17 27.19 -8.40
CA GLN A 158 11.14 25.80 -8.85
C GLN A 158 9.71 25.34 -9.18
N ILE A 159 8.72 25.73 -8.36
CA ILE A 159 7.30 25.48 -8.66
C ILE A 159 6.90 26.16 -9.97
N LEU A 160 7.29 27.43 -10.18
CA LEU A 160 6.95 28.19 -11.38
C LEU A 160 7.53 27.55 -12.64
N TYR A 161 8.79 27.13 -12.58
CA TYR A 161 9.46 26.40 -13.65
C TYR A 161 8.69 25.13 -14.02
N LEU A 162 8.31 24.32 -13.03
CA LEU A 162 7.55 23.09 -13.24
C LEU A 162 6.15 23.36 -13.82
N LEU A 163 5.46 24.38 -13.33
CA LEU A 163 4.15 24.76 -13.86
C LEU A 163 4.24 25.18 -15.32
N LYS A 164 5.24 25.98 -15.71
CA LYS A 164 5.39 26.39 -17.12
C LYS A 164 5.73 25.23 -18.05
N ILE A 165 6.44 24.20 -17.58
CA ILE A 165 6.77 23.02 -18.39
C ILE A 165 5.59 22.05 -18.49
N PHE A 166 5.00 21.67 -17.37
CA PHE A 166 4.03 20.57 -17.32
C PHE A 166 2.57 21.03 -17.35
N TYR A 167 2.29 22.27 -16.93
CA TYR A 167 0.93 22.81 -16.80
C TYR A 167 0.83 24.29 -17.22
N PRO A 168 1.28 24.66 -18.44
CA PRO A 168 1.42 26.05 -18.87
C PRO A 168 0.10 26.84 -18.76
N ASP A 169 -1.03 26.19 -19.04
CA ASP A 169 -2.36 26.80 -18.98
C ASP A 169 -2.78 27.22 -17.56
N LYS A 170 -2.21 26.55 -16.54
CA LYS A 170 -2.52 26.83 -15.14
C LYS A 170 -1.70 28.00 -14.55
N VAL A 171 -0.61 28.41 -15.21
CA VAL A 171 0.32 29.43 -14.67
C VAL A 171 -0.40 30.74 -14.35
N LYS A 172 -1.34 31.17 -15.21
CA LYS A 172 -2.15 32.39 -15.02
C LYS A 172 -2.88 32.43 -13.69
N ASN A 173 -3.31 31.28 -13.16
CA ASN A 173 -4.05 31.19 -11.90
C ASN A 173 -3.18 31.47 -10.67
N TYR A 174 -1.85 31.46 -10.85
CA TYR A 174 -0.87 31.57 -9.77
C TYR A 174 0.08 32.76 -9.92
N GLU A 175 -0.10 33.62 -10.94
CA GLU A 175 0.75 34.80 -11.16
C GLU A 175 0.84 35.72 -9.93
N LYS A 176 -0.22 35.78 -9.11
CA LYS A 176 -0.23 36.54 -7.85
C LYS A 176 0.83 36.13 -6.82
N PHE A 177 1.47 34.97 -6.98
CA PHE A 177 2.53 34.48 -6.11
C PHE A 177 3.94 34.81 -6.61
N TYR A 178 4.04 35.46 -7.77
CA TYR A 178 5.29 35.73 -8.48
C TYR A 178 5.37 37.20 -8.89
N THR A 179 6.59 37.72 -8.95
CA THR A 179 6.82 39.02 -9.58
C THR A 179 6.88 38.85 -11.10
N LYS A 180 6.65 39.95 -11.83
CA LYS A 180 6.79 39.96 -13.29
C LYS A 180 8.20 39.54 -13.72
N GLU A 181 9.22 40.00 -13.00
CA GLU A 181 10.62 39.67 -13.25
C GLU A 181 10.92 38.18 -13.02
N GLU A 182 10.35 37.57 -11.98
CA GLU A 182 10.48 36.12 -11.73
C GLU A 182 9.88 35.29 -12.87
N ILE A 183 8.73 35.72 -13.41
CA ILE A 183 8.08 35.05 -14.55
C ILE A 183 8.93 35.17 -15.81
N GLU A 184 9.38 36.38 -16.14
CA GLU A 184 10.23 36.66 -17.31
C GLU A 184 11.55 35.88 -17.25
N ASN A 185 12.19 35.82 -16.07
CA ASN A 185 13.43 35.07 -15.88
C ASN A 185 13.25 33.56 -16.10
N ILE A 186 12.14 32.98 -15.62
CA ILE A 186 11.86 31.56 -15.86
C ILE A 186 11.56 31.30 -17.33
N ASP A 187 10.86 32.20 -18.02
CA ASP A 187 10.60 32.10 -19.46
C ASP A 187 11.91 32.07 -20.26
N LEU A 188 12.85 32.96 -19.94
CA LEU A 188 14.18 32.99 -20.55
C LEU A 188 14.98 31.70 -20.28
N ILE A 189 14.88 31.14 -19.08
CA ILE A 189 15.54 29.87 -18.74
C ILE A 189 14.96 28.72 -19.58
N ILE A 190 13.63 28.63 -19.70
CA ILE A 190 12.97 27.59 -20.49
C ILE A 190 13.32 27.74 -21.98
N GLU A 191 13.29 28.97 -22.50
CA GLU A 191 13.67 29.26 -23.88
C GLU A 191 15.13 28.87 -24.15
N TYR A 192 16.05 29.22 -23.25
CA TYR A 192 17.46 28.84 -23.35
C TYR A 192 17.68 27.32 -23.32
N ILE A 193 16.93 26.59 -22.48
CA ILE A 193 16.98 25.13 -22.44
C ILE A 193 16.46 24.54 -23.76
N ASN A 194 15.31 25.03 -24.26
CA ASN A 194 14.72 24.56 -25.52
C ASN A 194 15.60 24.88 -26.74
N LEU A 195 16.30 26.03 -26.74
CA LEU A 195 17.27 26.40 -27.78
C LEU A 195 18.56 25.56 -27.73
N LYS A 196 18.84 24.89 -26.60
CA LYS A 196 19.98 24.00 -26.42
C LYS A 196 19.66 22.51 -26.56
N GLY A 197 18.39 22.11 -26.61
CA GLY A 197 17.95 20.70 -26.68
C GLY A 197 18.38 20.02 -27.98
N GLU A 198 18.92 18.78 -28.02
CA GLU A 198 18.71 17.62 -27.12
C GLU A 198 17.23 17.35 -26.79
#